data_AF-A5ZQ68-F1
#
_entry.id   AF-A5ZQ68-F1
#
_cell.length_a   1.000
_cell.length_b   1.000
_cell.length_c   1.000
_cell.angle_alpha   90.00
_cell.angle_beta   90.00
_cell.angle_gamma   90.00
#
_symmetry.space_group_name_H-M   'P 1'
#
loop_
_entity.id
_entity.type
_entity.pdbx_description
1 polymer ?
#
loop_
_entity_poly.entity_id
_entity_poly.type
_entity_poly.pdbx_seq_one_letter_code
_entity_poly.pdbx_strand_id
1 'polypeptide(L)' 'MLLNEAIMGRHSIRSFRPDPVEKSLLLTLADAAQQAPSASNLQAWRFLFITDQQLKRKS' A
#
# COMPACT_ATOMS: atom_id res chain seq x y z
N MET A 1 2.18 -6.84 18.73
CA MET A 1 2.33 -5.41 18.49
C MET A 1 0.96 -4.78 18.54
N LEU A 2 0.81 -3.70 19.30
CA LEU A 2 -0.46 -3.00 19.46
C LEU A 2 -0.64 -1.97 18.34
N LEU A 3 -1.90 -1.64 18.01
CA LEU A 3 -2.22 -0.71 16.92
C LEU A 3 -1.61 0.68 17.14
N ASN A 4 -1.64 1.17 18.39
CA ASN A 4 -1.05 2.46 18.77
C ASN A 4 0.47 2.49 18.53
N GLU A 5 1.18 1.42 18.88
CA GLU A 5 2.62 1.29 18.63
C GLU A 5 2.94 1.35 17.13
N ALA A 6 2.09 0.72 16.30
CA ALA A 6 2.23 0.74 14.84
C ALA A 6 2.11 2.13 14.24
N ILE A 7 1.09 2.86 14.67
CA ILE A 7 0.81 4.20 14.15
C ILE A 7 1.90 5.17 14.60
N MET A 8 2.30 5.13 15.88
CA MET A 8 3.26 6.08 16.45
C MET A 8 4.71 5.78 16.04
N GLY A 9 5.06 4.52 15.78
CA GLY A 9 6.40 4.11 15.34
C GLY A 9 6.65 4.28 13.84
N ARG A 10 5.64 4.65 13.05
CA ARG A 10 5.73 4.76 11.60
C ARG A 10 6.73 5.85 11.18
N HIS A 11 7.69 5.48 10.34
CA HIS A 11 8.61 6.40 9.67
C HIS A 11 8.73 6.03 8.18
N SER A 12 9.23 6.96 7.36
CA SER A 12 9.42 6.73 5.93
C SER A 12 10.66 5.87 5.66
N ILE A 13 10.46 4.69 5.06
CA ILE A 13 11.53 3.80 4.60
C ILE A 13 11.95 4.19 3.18
N ARG A 14 13.27 4.25 2.94
CA ARG A 14 13.85 4.61 1.62
C ARG A 14 14.87 3.60 1.09
N SER A 15 15.11 2.52 1.83
CA SER A 15 15.93 1.38 1.39
C SER A 15 15.10 0.12 1.51
N PHE A 16 14.99 -0.63 0.42
CA PHE A 16 14.14 -1.82 0.33
C PHE A 16 14.96 -3.00 -0.16
N ARG A 17 14.56 -4.19 0.28
CA ARG A 17 15.08 -5.44 -0.27
C ARG A 17 14.63 -5.63 -1.72
N PRO A 18 15.37 -6.39 -2.54
CA PRO A 18 15.00 -6.65 -3.93
C PRO A 18 13.84 -7.66 -4.07
N ASP A 19 13.45 -8.33 -2.99
CA ASP A 19 12.38 -9.33 -2.99
C ASP A 19 11.05 -8.73 -3.49
N PRO A 20 10.34 -9.44 -4.38
CA PRO A 20 9.02 -9.00 -4.81
C PRO A 20 8.03 -9.06 -3.64
N VAL A 21 7.02 -8.19 -3.71
CA VAL A 21 5.89 -8.25 -2.78
C VAL A 21 4.86 -9.24 -3.32
N GLU A 22 4.43 -10.17 -2.46
CA GLU A 22 3.39 -11.13 -2.80
C GLU A 22 2.09 -10.45 -3.22
N LYS A 23 1.45 -10.97 -4.28
CA LYS A 23 0.20 -10.41 -4.80
C LYS A 23 -0.91 -10.36 -3.76
N SER A 24 -1.01 -11.39 -2.92
CA SER A 24 -2.00 -11.48 -1.84
C SER A 24 -1.85 -10.31 -0.86
N LEU A 25 -0.62 -9.95 -0.49
CA LEU A 25 -0.36 -8.83 0.42
C LEU A 25 -0.81 -7.50 -0.20
N LEU A 26 -0.55 -7.28 -1.49
CA LEU A 26 -1.00 -6.08 -2.20
C LEU A 26 -2.54 -5.94 -2.17
N LEU A 27 -3.25 -7.04 -2.38
CA LEU A 27 -4.72 -7.06 -2.31
C LEU A 27 -5.23 -6.79 -0.89
N THR A 28 -4.64 -7.42 0.12
CA THR A 28 -4.97 -7.14 1.54
C THR A 28 -4.79 -5.66 1.88
N LEU A 29 -3.74 -5.01 1.36
CA LEU A 29 -3.52 -3.58 1.56
C LEU A 29 -4.59 -2.72 0.85
N ALA A 30 -4.99 -3.09 -0.36
CA ALA A 30 -6.08 -2.41 -1.07
C ALA A 30 -7.42 -2.56 -0.33
N ASP A 31 -7.73 -3.75 0.17
CA ASP A 31 -8.95 -4.02 0.94
C ASP A 31 -8.99 -3.20 2.23
N ALA A 32 -7.86 -3.11 2.94
CA ALA A 32 -7.73 -2.27 4.12
C ALA A 32 -7.89 -0.77 3.78
N ALA A 33 -7.29 -0.30 2.69
CA ALA A 33 -7.39 1.10 2.27
C ALA A 33 -8.83 1.50 1.90
N GLN A 34 -9.60 0.58 1.31
CA GLN A 34 -11.01 0.81 0.95
C GLN A 34 -11.92 1.00 2.18
N GLN A 35 -11.52 0.54 3.36
CA GLN A 35 -12.29 0.75 4.60
C GLN A 35 -12.25 2.20 5.10
N ALA A 36 -11.39 3.05 4.53
CA ALA A 36 -11.35 4.46 4.90
C ALA A 36 -12.66 5.15 4.51
N PRO A 37 -13.22 6.03 5.36
CA PRO A 37 -14.40 6.81 5.02
C PRO A 37 -14.10 7.67 3.78
N SER A 38 -15.10 7.83 2.90
CA SER A 38 -14.98 8.67 1.72
C SER A 38 -16.15 9.64 1.62
N ALA A 39 -15.88 10.84 1.07
CA ALA A 39 -16.89 11.87 0.90
C ALA A 39 -18.07 11.32 0.09
N SER A 40 -19.28 11.43 0.64
CA SER A 40 -20.52 10.92 0.02
C SER A 40 -20.45 9.44 -0.39
N ASN A 41 -19.59 8.65 0.26
CA ASN A 41 -19.31 7.25 -0.11
C ASN A 41 -18.91 7.06 -1.59
N LEU A 42 -18.30 8.07 -2.23
CA LEU A 42 -17.92 7.98 -3.63
C LEU A 42 -16.85 6.93 -3.91
N GLN A 43 -16.06 6.57 -2.88
CA GLN A 43 -14.95 5.63 -3.01
C GLN A 43 -14.09 5.96 -4.24
N ALA A 44 -13.75 7.25 -4.39
CA ALA A 44 -13.00 7.78 -5.54
C ALA A 44 -11.50 7.42 -5.50
N TRP A 45 -11.18 6.17 -5.19
CA TRP A 45 -9.84 5.61 -5.11
C TRP A 45 -9.64 4.67 -6.29
N ARG A 46 -8.45 4.70 -6.89
CA ARG A 46 -8.00 3.70 -7.86
C ARG A 46 -6.61 3.25 -7.44
N PHE A 47 -6.44 1.95 -7.23
CA PHE A 47 -5.15 1.37 -6.87
C PHE A 47 -4.53 0.70 -8.10
N LEU A 48 -3.33 1.13 -8.48
CA LEU A 48 -2.54 0.53 -9.54
C LEU A 48 -1.25 -0.03 -8.93
N PHE A 49 -1.08 -1.34 -9.03
CA PHE A 49 0.12 -2.02 -8.53
C PHE A 49 1.09 -2.28 -9.68
N ILE A 50 2.23 -1.57 -9.69
CA ILE A 50 3.30 -1.77 -10.67
C ILE A 50 4.29 -2.79 -10.09
N THR A 51 4.19 -4.04 -10.53
CA THR A 51 5.10 -5.13 -10.12
C THR A 51 6.19 -5.41 -11.16
N ASP A 52 6.00 -4.96 -12.39
CA ASP A 52 7.01 -5.06 -13.45
C ASP A 52 8.16 -4.08 -13.19
N GLN A 53 9.37 -4.62 -13.04
CA GLN A 53 10.57 -3.84 -12.71
C GLN A 53 11.03 -2.94 -13.86
N GLN A 54 10.79 -3.33 -15.11
CA GLN A 54 11.14 -2.53 -16.28
C GLN A 54 10.20 -1.33 -16.40
N LEU A 55 8.90 -1.53 -16.16
CA LEU A 55 7.91 -0.47 -16.13
C LEU A 55 8.19 0.53 -14.99
N LYS A 56 8.55 0.02 -13.80
CA LYS A 56 8.89 0.85 -12.64
C LYS A 56 10.09 1.78 -12.90
N ARG A 57 11.11 1.33 -13.66
CA ARG A 57 12.29 2.13 -13.99
C ARG A 57 12.00 3.27 -14.96
N LYS A 58 10.90 3.19 -15.72
CA LYS A 58 10.51 4.18 -16.73
C LYS A 58 9.54 5.26 -16.20
N SER A 59 8.95 5.02 -15.03
CA SER A 59 7.94 5.89 -14.41
C SER A 59 8.54 7.01 -13.58
#